data_AF-A0A0Q7VIP6-F1
#
_entry.id   AF-A0A0Q7VIP6-F1
#
_cell.length_a   1.000
_cell.length_b   1.000
_cell.length_c   1.000
_cell.angle_alpha   90.00
_cell.angle_beta   90.00
_cell.angle_gamma   90.00
#
_symmetry.space_group_name_H-M   'P 1'
#
loop_
_entity.id
_entity.type
_entity.pdbx_description
1 polymer ?
#
loop_
_entity_poly.entity_id
_entity_poly.type
_entity_poly.pdbx_seq_one_letter_code
_entity_poly.pdbx_strand_id
1 'polypeptide(L)'
;MPPPPRRGRLAAPAGQPPRVWRKSIEKLTRKREHTGDLSSRTLYFTFPGARRASRSNVTFVSPEHVPEFDGEEAWFEMALTAGVPWSYWRAVRQVDPPATAGRDDEARR
;
A
#
# COMPACT_ATOMS: atom_id res chain seq x y z
N MET A 1 -20.09 12.69 -35.69
CA MET A 1 -18.73 12.17 -35.44
C MET A 1 -18.75 11.39 -34.12
N PRO A 2 -18.40 10.09 -34.09
CA PRO A 2 -18.20 9.37 -32.84
C PRO A 2 -16.92 9.88 -32.14
N PRO A 3 -16.88 9.91 -30.80
CA PRO A 3 -15.66 10.29 -30.08
C PRO A 3 -14.54 9.28 -30.35
N PRO A 4 -13.27 9.72 -30.45
CA PRO A 4 -12.15 8.81 -30.63
C PRO A 4 -12.11 7.80 -29.45
N PRO A 5 -11.74 6.54 -29.70
CA PRO A 5 -11.61 5.56 -28.63
C PRO A 5 -10.60 6.08 -27.61
N ARG A 6 -11.05 6.23 -26.35
CA ARG A 6 -10.14 6.49 -25.22
C ARG A 6 -9.08 5.40 -25.28
N ARG A 7 -7.80 5.77 -25.43
CA ARG A 7 -6.67 4.82 -25.33
C ARG A 7 -6.86 4.06 -24.02
N GLY A 8 -7.40 2.85 -24.11
CA GLY A 8 -7.59 1.98 -22.98
C GLY A 8 -6.23 1.79 -22.33
N ARG A 9 -6.18 1.91 -21.01
CA ARG A 9 -4.99 1.56 -20.24
C ARG A 9 -4.74 0.07 -20.50
N LEU A 10 -3.84 -0.24 -21.43
CA LEU A 10 -3.49 -1.60 -21.79
C LEU A 10 -3.03 -2.31 -20.51
N ALA A 11 -3.66 -3.44 -20.19
CA ALA A 11 -3.10 -4.38 -19.23
C ALA A 11 -1.68 -4.75 -19.72
N ALA A 12 -0.75 -4.99 -18.79
CA ALA A 12 0.56 -5.52 -19.16
C ALA A 12 0.37 -6.84 -19.95
N PRO A 13 1.12 -7.08 -21.03
CA PRO A 13 1.04 -8.33 -21.77
C PRO A 13 1.28 -9.53 -20.84
N ALA A 14 0.53 -10.62 -21.08
CA ALA A 14 0.58 -11.83 -20.26
C ALA A 14 2.03 -12.35 -20.15
N GLY A 15 2.50 -12.56 -18.92
CA GLY A 15 3.84 -13.05 -18.61
C GLY A 15 4.84 -11.98 -18.14
N GLN A 16 4.52 -10.70 -18.25
CA GLN A 16 5.36 -9.64 -17.67
C GLN A 16 4.90 -9.31 -16.23
N PRO A 17 5.81 -9.15 -15.26
CA PRO A 17 5.43 -8.71 -13.92
C PRO A 17 4.70 -7.37 -14.01
N PRO A 18 3.65 -7.16 -13.18
CA PRO A 18 2.91 -5.91 -13.15
C PRO A 18 3.84 -4.71 -12.98
N ARG A 19 3.64 -3.66 -13.79
CA ARG A 19 4.45 -2.44 -13.71
C ARG A 19 4.30 -1.81 -12.32
N VAL A 20 5.41 -1.45 -11.69
CA VAL A 20 5.41 -0.69 -10.43
C VAL A 20 5.57 0.80 -10.73
N TRP A 21 4.64 1.61 -10.24
CA TRP A 21 4.65 3.07 -10.37
C TRP A 21 5.45 3.75 -9.27
N ARG A 22 5.38 3.23 -8.05
CA ARG A 22 6.00 3.82 -6.86
C ARG A 22 6.37 2.74 -5.86
N LYS A 23 7.45 2.95 -5.12
CA LYS A 23 7.80 2.19 -3.92
C LYS A 23 7.87 3.10 -2.70
N SER A 24 7.55 2.58 -1.52
CA SER A 24 7.78 3.25 -0.23
C SER A 24 7.92 2.22 0.90
N ILE A 25 8.57 2.61 2.00
CA ILE A 25 8.59 1.82 3.23
C ILE A 25 7.46 2.36 4.11
N GLU A 26 6.49 1.53 4.44
CA GLU A 26 5.32 1.93 5.21
C GLU A 26 5.07 0.94 6.35
N LYS A 27 4.58 1.45 7.48
CA LYS A 27 4.07 0.62 8.56
C LYS A 27 2.64 0.24 8.25
N LEU A 28 2.39 -1.06 8.05
CA LEU A 28 1.03 -1.59 7.90
C LEU A 28 0.45 -1.90 9.28
N THR A 29 -0.79 -1.47 9.50
CA THR A 29 -1.62 -1.84 10.64
C THR A 29 -2.73 -2.78 10.18
N ARG A 30 -2.82 -3.95 10.80
CA ARG A 30 -3.84 -4.97 10.60
C ARG A 30 -5.19 -4.50 11.15
N LYS A 31 -6.27 -4.76 10.41
CA LYS A 31 -7.65 -4.55 10.84
C LYS A 31 -8.38 -5.87 10.77
N ARG A 32 -8.85 -6.31 11.94
CA ARG A 32 -9.61 -7.55 12.12
C ARG A 32 -11.10 -7.28 12.16
N GLU A 33 -11.87 -8.33 11.97
CA GLU A 33 -13.33 -8.28 12.09
C GLU A 33 -13.77 -7.95 13.52
N HIS A 34 -13.11 -8.54 14.53
CA HIS A 34 -13.29 -8.21 15.93
C HIS A 34 -12.04 -7.52 16.50
N THR A 35 -12.21 -6.26 16.92
CA THR A 35 -11.13 -5.47 17.53
C THR A 35 -10.63 -6.15 18.80
N GLY A 36 -9.33 -6.45 18.86
CA GLY A 36 -8.67 -7.05 20.03
C GLY A 36 -8.67 -8.57 20.06
N ASP A 37 -9.38 -9.24 19.15
CA ASP A 37 -9.35 -10.69 19.03
C ASP A 37 -8.30 -11.13 18.00
N LEU A 38 -7.19 -11.69 18.48
CA LEU A 38 -6.08 -12.17 17.63
C LEU A 38 -6.43 -13.42 16.81
N SER A 39 -7.52 -14.11 17.13
CA SER A 39 -8.05 -15.24 16.37
C SER A 39 -9.00 -14.81 15.25
N SER A 40 -9.49 -13.57 15.30
CA SER A 40 -10.43 -13.03 14.32
C SER A 40 -9.79 -12.83 12.95
N ARG A 41 -10.59 -13.03 11.89
CA ARG A 41 -10.18 -12.87 10.49
C ARG A 41 -9.63 -11.47 10.21
N THR A 42 -8.54 -11.40 9.45
CA THR A 42 -8.04 -10.13 8.92
C THR A 42 -8.92 -9.66 7.76
N LEU A 43 -9.44 -8.44 7.86
CA LEU A 43 -10.27 -7.81 6.82
C LEU A 43 -9.42 -7.04 5.81
N TYR A 44 -8.50 -6.20 6.29
CA TYR A 44 -7.61 -5.37 5.48
C TYR A 44 -6.46 -4.82 6.31
N PHE A 45 -5.50 -4.22 5.64
CA PHE A 45 -4.41 -3.46 6.24
C PHE A 45 -4.53 -1.98 5.89
N THR A 46 -3.98 -1.13 6.75
CA THR A 46 -3.92 0.32 6.52
C THR A 46 -2.54 0.89 6.75
N PHE A 47 -2.17 1.93 6.01
CA PHE A 47 -1.01 2.77 6.32
C PHE A 47 -1.32 4.25 6.04
N PRO A 48 -0.56 5.21 6.61
CA PRO A 48 -0.74 6.62 6.32
C PRO A 48 -0.62 6.91 4.81
N GLY A 49 -1.68 7.42 4.20
CA GLY A 49 -1.69 7.72 2.78
C GLY A 49 -0.78 8.91 2.43
N ALA A 50 -0.46 9.05 1.14
CA ALA A 50 0.24 10.24 0.67
C ALA A 50 -0.63 11.49 0.90
N ARG A 51 -0.02 12.57 1.43
CA ARG A 51 -0.64 13.87 1.78
C ARG A 51 -1.52 14.52 0.68
N ARG A 52 -1.51 14.03 -0.56
CA ARG A 52 -2.34 14.52 -1.68
C ARG A 52 -3.73 13.86 -1.81
N ALA A 53 -4.04 12.82 -1.04
CA ALA A 53 -5.36 12.20 -1.07
C ALA A 53 -6.36 13.03 -0.24
N SER A 54 -7.16 13.88 -0.89
CA SER A 54 -8.01 14.88 -0.21
C SER A 54 -9.18 14.32 0.63
N ARG A 55 -9.35 13.00 0.73
CA ARG A 55 -10.55 12.36 1.32
C ARG A 55 -10.26 11.32 2.42
N SER A 56 -9.01 10.91 2.62
CA SER A 56 -8.64 9.97 3.68
C SER A 56 -7.16 10.10 4.02
N ASN A 57 -6.85 10.10 5.31
CA ASN A 57 -5.46 10.07 5.81
C ASN A 57 -4.82 8.68 5.73
N VAL A 58 -5.60 7.65 5.35
CA VAL A 58 -5.15 6.26 5.30
C VAL A 58 -5.40 5.64 3.92
N THR A 59 -4.50 4.74 3.54
CA THR A 59 -4.63 3.87 2.37
C THR A 59 -4.97 2.47 2.82
N PHE A 60 -5.92 1.83 2.14
CA PHE A 60 -6.35 0.46 2.39
C PHE A 60 -5.61 -0.52 1.48
N VAL A 61 -5.25 -1.68 2.02
CA VAL A 61 -4.58 -2.76 1.31
C VAL A 61 -5.29 -4.08 1.61
N SER A 62 -5.64 -4.83 0.57
CA SER A 62 -6.29 -6.13 0.72
C SER A 62 -5.32 -7.16 1.34
N PRO A 63 -5.81 -8.12 2.15
CA PRO A 63 -4.96 -9.13 2.76
C PRO A 63 -4.22 -10.01 1.75
N GLU A 64 -4.80 -10.30 0.58
CA GLU A 64 -4.14 -11.09 -0.46
C GLU A 64 -2.89 -10.42 -1.06
N HIS A 65 -2.64 -9.16 -0.74
CA HIS A 65 -1.48 -8.39 -1.22
C HIS A 65 -0.45 -8.13 -0.13
N VAL A 66 -0.59 -8.77 1.03
CA VAL A 66 0.33 -8.65 2.16
C VAL A 66 0.83 -10.06 2.54
N PRO A 67 2.16 -10.30 2.54
CA PRO A 67 2.71 -11.54 3.07
C PRO A 67 2.28 -11.76 4.52
N GLU A 68 2.17 -13.02 4.95
CA GLU A 68 1.89 -13.33 6.35
C GLU A 68 2.99 -12.80 7.27
N PHE A 69 2.59 -12.28 8.43
CA PHE A 69 3.50 -11.79 9.47
C PHE A 69 2.82 -11.89 10.84
N ASP A 70 3.61 -11.91 11.90
CA ASP A 70 3.10 -12.00 13.27
C ASP A 70 2.71 -10.62 13.83
N GLY A 71 1.68 -10.62 14.68
CA GLY A 71 1.19 -9.42 15.36
C GLY A 71 0.28 -8.54 14.51
N GLU A 72 0.03 -7.31 15.01
CA GLU A 72 -0.92 -6.38 14.40
C GLU A 72 -0.26 -5.33 13.50
N GLU A 73 1.05 -5.10 13.63
CA GLU A 73 1.75 -4.11 12.83
C GLU A 73 3.13 -4.58 12.41
N ALA A 74 3.52 -4.28 11.17
CA ALA A 74 4.86 -4.54 10.67
C ALA A 74 5.23 -3.56 9.55
N TRP A 75 6.54 -3.38 9.33
CA TRP A 75 7.07 -2.53 8.28
C TRP A 75 7.25 -3.32 6.99
N PHE A 76 6.84 -2.73 5.87
CA PHE A 76 6.90 -3.35 4.56
C PHE A 76 7.45 -2.42 3.50
N GLU A 77 8.19 -2.98 2.56
CA GLU A 77 8.42 -2.35 1.26
C GLU A 77 7.12 -2.46 0.44
N MET A 78 6.39 -1.36 0.31
CA MET A 78 5.15 -1.24 -0.44
C MET A 78 5.41 -0.84 -1.88
N ALA A 79 4.65 -1.43 -2.82
CA ALA A 79 4.70 -1.11 -4.24
C ALA A 79 3.31 -0.76 -4.79
N LEU A 80 3.17 0.45 -5.34
CA LEU A 80 2.00 0.84 -6.12
C LEU A 80 2.09 0.20 -7.49
N THR A 81 1.28 -0.82 -7.71
CA THR A 81 1.32 -1.72 -8.85
C THR A 81 0.23 -1.38 -9.83
N ALA A 82 0.54 -1.40 -11.12
CA ALA A 82 -0.43 -1.27 -12.20
C ALA A 82 -1.39 -2.47 -12.17
N GLY A 83 -2.67 -2.20 -11.97
CA GLY A 83 -3.75 -3.17 -12.09
C GLY A 83 -4.85 -2.63 -13.00
N VAL A 84 -5.77 -3.52 -13.36
CA VAL A 84 -6.99 -3.20 -14.09
C VAL A 84 -8.17 -3.50 -13.17
N PRO A 85 -9.14 -2.59 -13.00
CA PRO A 85 -9.22 -1.26 -13.63
C PRO A 85 -8.33 -0.18 -13.00
N TRP A 86 -7.82 -0.38 -11.78
CA TRP A 86 -7.05 0.62 -11.03
C TRP A 86 -5.72 0.06 -10.52
N SER A 87 -4.76 0.96 -10.29
CA SER A 87 -3.52 0.60 -9.61
C SER A 87 -3.79 0.31 -8.14
N TYR A 88 -3.06 -0.63 -7.56
CA TYR A 88 -3.26 -1.11 -6.19
C TYR A 88 -1.93 -1.18 -5.45
N TRP A 89 -1.97 -1.07 -4.12
CA TRP A 89 -0.78 -1.27 -3.30
C TRP A 89 -0.63 -2.74 -2.93
N ARG A 90 0.62 -3.22 -2.94
CA ARG A 90 1.00 -4.54 -2.40
C ARG A 90 2.25 -4.40 -1.54
N ALA A 91 2.34 -5.22 -0.52
CA ALA A 91 3.60 -5.42 0.18
C ALA A 91 4.49 -6.39 -0.62
N VAL A 92 5.73 -5.98 -0.84
CA VAL A 92 6.73 -6.79 -1.57
C VAL A 92 7.46 -7.71 -0.61
N ARG A 93 7.87 -7.18 0.55
CA ARG A 93 8.55 -7.92 1.62
C ARG A 93 8.46 -7.15 2.94
N GLN A 94 8.50 -7.89 4.05
CA GLN A 94 8.69 -7.32 5.38
C GLN A 94 10.12 -6.76 5.47
N VAL A 95 10.27 -5.61 6.13
CA VAL A 95 11.55 -4.93 6.35
C VAL A 95 11.64 -4.46 7.80
N ASP A 96 12.84 -4.12 8.22
CA ASP A 96 13.04 -3.45 9.51
C ASP A 96 12.44 -2.04 9.48
N PRO A 97 12.09 -1.47 10.65
CA PRO A 97 11.72 -0.07 10.75
C PRO A 97 12.78 0.81 10.08
N PRO A 98 12.39 1.84 9.30
CA PRO A 98 13.36 2.77 8.75
C PRO A 98 14.16 3.34 9.92
N ALA A 99 15.49 3.24 9.85
CA ALA A 99 16.35 3.90 10.81
C ALA A 99 15.92 5.37 10.82
N THR A 100 15.48 5.86 11.97
CA THR A 100 15.30 7.29 12.20
C THR A 100 16.68 7.92 12.09
N ALA A 101 17.15 8.19 10.86
CA ALA A 101 18.11 9.24 10.62
C ALA A 101 17.48 10.48 11.25
N GLY A 102 18.17 11.04 12.23
CA GLY A 102 17.64 12.01 13.17
C GLY A 102 16.69 13.00 12.51
N ARG A 103 15.48 13.09 13.05
CA ARG A 103 14.89 14.35 13.48
C ARG A 103 15.55 15.59 12.84
N ASP A 104 15.10 15.96 11.65
CA ASP A 104 15.24 17.31 11.14
C ASP A 104 14.34 18.22 12.02
N ASP A 105 14.79 18.51 13.25
CA ASP A 105 14.31 19.59 14.12
C ASP A 105 15.15 20.87 13.90
N GLU A 106 15.85 20.97 12.77
CA GLU A 106 16.59 22.17 12.39
C GLU A 106 15.80 22.99 11.36
N ALA A 107 14.64 23.51 11.76
CA ALA A 107 14.01 24.65 11.10
C ALA A 107 12.89 25.24 11.97
N ARG A 108 13.28 26.03 12.97
CA ARG A 108 12.68 27.30 13.42
C ARG A 108 13.01 27.54 14.90
N ARG A 109 14.24 28.02 15.13
CA ARG A 109 14.42 29.09 16.12
C ARG A 109 13.90 30.39 15.52
#